data_AF-Q8ERQ6-F1
#
_entry.id   AF-Q8ERQ6-F1
#
_cell.length_a   1.000
_cell.length_b   1.000
_cell.length_c   1.000
_cell.angle_alpha   90.00
_cell.angle_beta   90.00
_cell.angle_gamma   90.00
#
_symmetry.space_group_name_H-M   'P 1'
#
loop_
_entity.id
_entity.type
_entity.pdbx_description
1 polymer ?
#
loop_
_entity_poly.entity_id
_entity_poly.type
_entity_poly.pdbx_seq_one_letter_code
_entity_poly.pdbx_strand_id
1 'polypeptide(L)'
;MNKKLKVTLLCSLFILLLFFLVLWLRFVAFIIDYEGPFAKQDIMISPLYLGYIITLISLPIAYLLGMGRSKKSKYRIWGIAIMLLFSLPLAYSIGITYSLIVGSPWATMLLFYVFPVIFIVGLILLLVGVFKKGVLSQ
;
A
#
# COMPACT_ATOMS: atom_id res chain seq x y z
N MET A 1 4.63 -19.55 -19.12
CA MET A 1 4.27 -18.97 -17.79
C MET A 1 3.68 -20.06 -16.93
N ASN A 2 4.25 -20.34 -15.74
CA ASN A 2 3.89 -21.52 -14.92
C ASN A 2 2.47 -21.38 -14.33
N LYS A 3 1.65 -22.46 -14.36
CA LYS A 3 0.27 -22.47 -13.85
C LYS A 3 0.18 -21.99 -12.40
N LYS A 4 1.12 -22.43 -11.55
CA LYS A 4 1.21 -21.96 -10.14
C LYS A 4 1.40 -20.44 -10.03
N LEU A 5 2.21 -19.86 -10.91
CA LEU A 5 2.49 -18.41 -10.89
C LEU A 5 1.27 -17.60 -11.33
N LYS A 6 0.53 -18.05 -12.35
CA LYS A 6 -0.73 -17.44 -12.77
C LYS A 6 -1.74 -17.40 -11.62
N VAL A 7 -1.91 -18.51 -10.91
CA VAL A 7 -2.85 -18.59 -9.79
C VAL A 7 -2.43 -17.67 -8.64
N THR A 8 -1.15 -17.60 -8.29
CA THR A 8 -0.67 -16.67 -7.24
C THR A 8 -0.89 -15.21 -7.63
N LEU A 9 -0.61 -14.83 -8.88
CA LEU A 9 -0.86 -13.47 -9.37
C LEU A 9 -2.35 -13.14 -9.36
N LEU A 10 -3.20 -14.05 -9.87
CA LEU A 10 -4.65 -13.84 -9.93
C LEU A 10 -5.24 -13.68 -8.52
N CYS A 11 -4.81 -14.53 -7.58
CA CYS A 11 -5.27 -14.47 -6.19
C CYS A 11 -4.81 -13.17 -5.51
N SER A 12 -3.55 -12.76 -5.72
CA SER A 12 -3.04 -11.47 -5.21
C SER A 12 -3.82 -10.28 -5.78
N LEU A 13 -4.20 -10.34 -7.06
CA LEU A 13 -4.92 -9.28 -7.75
C LEU A 13 -6.40 -9.22 -7.33
N PHE A 14 -7.01 -10.38 -7.05
CA PHE A 14 -8.37 -10.50 -6.53
C PHE A 14 -8.48 -10.00 -5.08
N ILE A 15 -7.52 -10.37 -4.23
CA ILE A 15 -7.41 -9.83 -2.87
C ILE A 15 -7.25 -8.32 -2.92
N LEU A 16 -6.41 -7.80 -3.82
CA LEU A 16 -6.23 -6.36 -4.03
C LEU A 16 -7.53 -5.68 -4.46
N LEU A 17 -8.30 -6.29 -5.36
CA LEU A 17 -9.56 -5.76 -5.85
C LEU A 17 -10.61 -5.68 -4.74
N LEU A 18 -10.79 -6.76 -3.97
CA LEU A 18 -11.70 -6.78 -2.82
C LEU A 18 -11.29 -5.75 -1.78
N PHE A 19 -10.00 -5.61 -1.56
CA PHE A 19 -9.46 -4.62 -0.63
C PHE A 19 -9.72 -3.18 -1.09
N PHE A 20 -9.51 -2.90 -2.38
CA PHE A 20 -9.81 -1.59 -2.98
C PHE A 20 -11.30 -1.27 -2.90
N LEU A 21 -12.17 -2.27 -3.08
CA LEU A 21 -13.61 -2.14 -2.93
C LEU A 21 -14.01 -1.75 -1.50
N VAL A 22 -13.45 -2.41 -0.48
CA VAL A 22 -13.72 -2.10 0.94
C VAL A 22 -13.26 -0.68 1.28
N LEU A 23 -12.10 -0.26 0.78
CA LEU A 23 -11.61 1.12 0.93
C LEU A 23 -12.50 2.13 0.25
N TRP A 24 -12.98 1.82 -0.95
CA TRP A 24 -13.90 2.68 -1.68
C TRP A 24 -15.21 2.86 -0.92
N LEU A 25 -15.77 1.77 -0.37
CA LEU A 25 -16.98 1.83 0.46
C LEU A 25 -16.76 2.69 1.71
N ARG A 26 -15.61 2.56 2.37
CA ARG A 26 -15.27 3.35 3.56
C ARG A 26 -15.02 4.83 3.24
N PHE A 27 -14.44 5.13 2.09
CA PHE A 27 -14.26 6.49 1.58
C PHE A 27 -15.60 7.14 1.21
N VAL A 28 -16.47 6.40 0.53
CA VAL A 28 -17.84 6.86 0.21
C VAL A 28 -18.63 7.13 1.49
N ALA A 29 -18.55 6.25 2.49
CA ALA A 29 -19.16 6.47 3.79
C ALA A 29 -18.61 7.74 4.48
N PHE A 30 -17.30 7.98 4.39
CA PHE A 30 -16.67 9.19 4.93
C PHE A 30 -17.12 10.48 4.25
N ILE A 31 -17.31 10.47 2.92
CA ILE A 31 -17.82 11.64 2.18
C ILE A 31 -19.28 11.91 2.52
N ILE A 32 -20.11 10.87 2.69
CA ILE A 32 -21.55 11.00 3.00
C ILE A 32 -21.77 11.47 4.44
N ASP A 33 -20.96 11.02 5.40
CA ASP A 33 -21.11 11.35 6.83
C ASP A 33 -20.45 12.69 7.22
N TYR A 34 -19.78 13.38 6.28
CA TYR A 34 -19.03 14.62 6.54
C TYR A 34 -19.94 15.83 6.86
N GLU A 35 -21.24 15.77 6.55
CA GLU A 35 -22.21 16.78 7.01
C GLU A 35 -22.72 16.52 8.45
N GLY A 36 -22.29 15.42 9.08
CA GLY A 36 -22.65 15.06 10.45
C GLY A 36 -21.72 15.64 11.53
N PRO A 37 -22.16 15.73 12.79
CA PRO A 37 -21.41 16.32 13.91
C PRO A 37 -20.10 15.58 14.28
N PHE A 38 -19.82 14.43 13.65
CA PHE A 38 -18.56 13.68 13.76
C PHE A 38 -17.44 14.21 12.85
N ALA A 39 -17.71 15.18 11.97
CA ALA A 39 -16.71 15.95 11.23
C ALA A 39 -15.89 16.91 12.12
N LYS A 40 -16.10 16.86 13.45
CA LYS A 40 -15.26 17.59 14.39
C LYS A 40 -13.88 16.92 14.48
N GLN A 41 -12.92 17.64 13.93
CA GLN A 41 -11.51 17.34 13.64
C GLN A 41 -10.64 16.82 14.80
N ASP A 42 -11.22 16.49 15.95
CA ASP A 42 -10.50 16.15 17.18
C ASP A 42 -10.12 14.65 17.23
N ILE A 43 -10.78 13.80 16.42
CA ILE A 43 -10.60 12.32 16.40
C ILE A 43 -9.78 11.85 15.19
N MET A 44 -9.72 12.62 14.09
CA MET A 44 -9.05 12.25 12.83
C MET A 44 -7.51 12.37 12.86
N ILE A 45 -6.94 12.98 13.89
CA ILE A 45 -5.49 13.02 14.12
C ILE A 45 -4.98 11.57 14.26
N SER A 46 -5.67 10.73 15.04
CA SER A 46 -5.27 9.36 15.39
C SER A 46 -4.95 8.43 14.19
N PRO A 47 -5.83 8.27 13.18
CA PRO A 47 -5.57 7.38 12.03
C PRO A 47 -4.40 7.82 11.14
N LEU A 48 -4.13 9.13 11.09
CA LEU A 48 -3.11 9.74 10.23
C LEU A 48 -1.69 9.38 10.71
N TYR A 49 -1.44 9.52 12.02
CA TYR A 49 -0.17 9.14 12.64
C TYR A 49 0.03 7.62 12.64
N LEU A 50 -1.04 6.84 12.81
CA LEU A 50 -0.97 5.39 12.71
C LEU A 50 -0.45 4.94 11.33
N GLY A 51 -0.90 5.59 10.24
CA GLY A 51 -0.43 5.25 8.90
C GLY A 51 1.07 5.51 8.71
N TYR A 52 1.59 6.62 9.21
CA TYR A 52 3.03 6.90 9.19
C TYR A 52 3.83 5.95 10.08
N ILE A 53 3.34 5.64 11.29
CA ILE A 53 4.00 4.72 12.23
C ILE A 53 4.10 3.32 11.66
N ILE A 54 3.02 2.78 11.08
CA ILE A 54 3.00 1.46 10.43
C ILE A 54 4.03 1.44 9.29
N THR A 55 4.11 2.53 8.52
CA THR A 55 5.08 2.66 7.43
C THR A 55 6.52 2.68 7.95
N LEU A 56 6.78 3.41 9.05
CA LEU A 56 8.10 3.51 9.68
C LEU A 56 8.56 2.17 10.26
N ILE A 57 7.65 1.40 10.88
CA ILE A 57 7.93 0.10 11.49
C ILE A 57 8.09 -1.01 10.42
N SER A 58 7.37 -0.91 9.31
CA SER A 58 7.47 -1.92 8.24
C SER A 58 8.81 -1.89 7.49
N LEU A 59 9.55 -0.77 7.54
CA LEU A 59 10.86 -0.62 6.91
C LEU A 59 11.96 -1.50 7.56
N PRO A 60 12.19 -1.46 8.88
CA PRO A 60 13.12 -2.37 9.54
C PRO A 60 12.65 -3.83 9.48
N ILE A 61 11.34 -4.11 9.52
CA ILE A 61 10.82 -5.49 9.38
C ILE A 61 11.17 -6.06 8.00
N ALA A 62 10.94 -5.30 6.92
CA ALA A 62 11.31 -5.72 5.57
C ALA A 62 12.82 -5.92 5.41
N TYR A 63 13.62 -5.08 6.06
CA TYR A 63 15.08 -5.21 6.09
C TYR A 63 15.52 -6.50 6.80
N LEU A 64 15.00 -6.78 8.00
CA LEU A 64 15.30 -7.99 8.78
C LEU A 64 14.87 -9.26 8.03
N LEU A 65 13.69 -9.28 7.42
CA LEU A 65 13.22 -10.41 6.62
C LEU A 65 14.07 -10.66 5.36
N GLY A 66 14.70 -9.60 4.84
CA GLY A 66 15.64 -9.69 3.72
C GLY A 66 17.04 -10.16 4.13
N MET A 67 17.42 -10.05 5.41
CA MET A 67 18.77 -10.37 5.88
C MET A 67 19.06 -11.88 5.73
N GLY A 68 20.27 -12.22 5.25
CA GLY A 68 20.66 -13.61 4.97
C GLY A 68 19.98 -14.30 3.76
N ARG A 69 19.06 -13.63 3.06
CA ARG A 69 18.40 -14.19 1.86
C ARG A 69 19.11 -13.78 0.56
N SER A 70 18.94 -14.60 -0.48
CA SER A 70 19.49 -14.32 -1.83
C SER A 70 18.95 -13.01 -2.39
N LYS A 71 19.71 -12.35 -3.28
CA LYS A 71 19.30 -11.09 -3.94
C LYS A 71 17.90 -11.22 -4.58
N LYS A 72 17.57 -12.39 -5.14
CA LYS A 72 16.26 -12.68 -5.74
C LYS A 72 15.12 -12.65 -4.72
N SER A 73 15.28 -13.34 -3.59
CA SER A 73 14.26 -13.35 -2.53
C SER A 73 14.09 -11.99 -1.87
N LYS A 74 15.16 -11.19 -1.74
CA LYS A 74 15.09 -9.81 -1.24
C LYS A 74 14.13 -8.95 -2.08
N TYR A 75 14.27 -8.95 -3.42
CA TYR A 75 13.36 -8.20 -4.28
C TYR A 75 11.90 -8.66 -4.18
N ARG A 76 11.67 -9.96 -4.00
CA ARG A 76 10.31 -10.49 -3.79
C ARG A 76 9.70 -10.03 -2.48
N ILE A 77 10.47 -10.09 -1.38
CA ILE A 77 10.03 -9.65 -0.05
C ILE A 77 9.76 -8.14 -0.04
N TRP A 78 10.67 -7.35 -0.60
CA TRP A 78 10.51 -5.90 -0.72
C TRP A 78 9.32 -5.49 -1.60
N GLY A 79 9.11 -6.19 -2.73
CA GLY A 79 7.95 -5.96 -3.58
C GLY A 79 6.63 -6.19 -2.85
N ILE A 80 6.49 -7.34 -2.17
CA ILE A 80 5.29 -7.64 -1.36
C ILE A 80 5.12 -6.61 -0.23
N ALA A 81 6.21 -6.26 0.45
CA ALA A 81 6.16 -5.29 1.54
C ALA A 81 5.68 -3.92 1.04
N ILE A 82 6.23 -3.42 -0.07
CA ILE A 82 5.82 -2.12 -0.61
C ILE A 82 4.36 -2.16 -1.10
N MET A 83 3.95 -3.26 -1.73
CA MET A 83 2.59 -3.42 -2.23
C MET A 83 1.53 -3.46 -1.13
N LEU A 84 1.80 -4.14 -0.02
CA LEU A 84 0.78 -4.39 1.01
C LEU A 84 0.92 -3.53 2.26
N LEU A 85 2.16 -3.32 2.72
CA LEU A 85 2.44 -2.66 4.00
C LEU A 85 2.69 -1.16 3.83
N PHE A 86 3.25 -0.71 2.71
CA PHE A 86 3.59 0.70 2.49
C PHE A 86 2.55 1.46 1.68
N SER A 87 2.08 0.87 0.58
CA SER A 87 1.26 1.59 -0.40
C SER A 87 0.04 2.25 0.23
N LEU A 88 -0.66 1.51 1.10
CA LEU A 88 -1.92 1.95 1.65
C LEU A 88 -1.77 2.93 2.80
N PRO A 89 -1.02 2.62 3.89
CA PRO A 89 -0.97 3.52 5.03
C PRO A 89 -0.34 4.86 4.64
N LEU A 90 0.67 4.82 3.75
CA LEU A 90 1.32 6.02 3.25
C LEU A 90 0.40 6.85 2.35
N ALA A 91 -0.29 6.23 1.38
CA ALA A 91 -1.22 6.97 0.51
C ALA A 91 -2.40 7.55 1.29
N TYR A 92 -2.90 6.83 2.30
CA TYR A 92 -3.96 7.32 3.19
C TYR A 92 -3.48 8.53 4.00
N SER A 93 -2.33 8.43 4.65
CA SER A 93 -1.75 9.53 5.40
C SER A 93 -1.48 10.75 4.52
N ILE A 94 -0.93 10.57 3.32
CA ILE A 94 -0.69 11.67 2.37
C ILE A 94 -2.01 12.31 1.92
N GLY A 95 -3.02 11.50 1.55
CA GLY A 95 -4.31 12.00 1.09
C GLY A 95 -5.04 12.86 2.14
N ILE A 96 -5.07 12.40 3.39
CA ILE A 96 -5.68 13.18 4.49
C ILE A 96 -4.81 14.40 4.82
N THR A 97 -3.48 14.29 4.86
CA THR A 97 -2.60 15.45 5.11
C THR A 97 -2.87 16.55 4.09
N TYR A 98 -2.99 16.19 2.81
CA TYR A 98 -3.28 17.14 1.74
C TYR A 98 -4.67 17.75 1.85
N SER A 99 -5.69 16.96 2.23
CA SER A 99 -7.05 17.48 2.43
C SER A 99 -7.12 18.47 3.60
N LEU A 100 -6.34 18.26 4.66
CA LEU A 100 -6.20 19.19 5.78
C LEU A 100 -5.51 20.49 5.37
N ILE A 101 -4.44 20.41 4.58
CA ILE A 101 -3.71 21.60 4.09
C ILE A 101 -4.60 22.45 3.17
N VAL A 102 -5.34 21.79 2.27
CA VAL A 102 -6.23 22.47 1.31
C VAL A 102 -7.56 22.87 1.97
N GLY A 103 -7.91 22.29 3.12
CA GLY A 103 -9.18 22.51 3.81
C GLY A 103 -10.39 21.96 3.06
N SER A 104 -10.19 20.96 2.18
CA SER A 104 -11.26 20.40 1.35
C SER A 104 -11.24 18.87 1.38
N PRO A 105 -12.35 18.19 1.74
CA PRO A 105 -12.42 16.73 1.76
C PRO A 105 -12.13 16.09 0.39
N TRP A 106 -12.46 16.80 -0.69
CA TRP A 106 -12.21 16.38 -2.07
C TRP A 106 -10.72 16.22 -2.38
N ALA A 107 -9.85 16.97 -1.69
CA ALA A 107 -8.41 16.81 -1.83
C ALA A 107 -7.92 15.43 -1.31
N THR A 108 -8.72 14.71 -0.52
CA THR A 108 -8.42 13.31 -0.13
C THR A 108 -8.39 12.37 -1.34
N MET A 109 -9.02 12.73 -2.47
CA MET A 109 -8.93 11.97 -3.73
C MET A 109 -7.49 11.82 -4.24
N LEU A 110 -6.54 12.64 -3.76
CA LEU A 110 -5.11 12.46 -4.02
C LEU A 110 -4.63 11.03 -3.67
N LEU A 111 -5.25 10.39 -2.67
CA LEU A 111 -5.01 8.98 -2.31
C LEU A 111 -5.12 8.07 -3.53
N PHE A 112 -6.12 8.27 -4.40
CA PHE A 112 -6.35 7.45 -5.59
C PHE A 112 -5.25 7.59 -6.65
N TYR A 113 -4.44 8.65 -6.59
CA TYR A 113 -3.29 8.84 -7.46
C TYR A 113 -2.00 8.32 -6.82
N VAL A 114 -1.81 8.60 -5.52
CA VAL A 114 -0.61 8.21 -4.78
C VAL A 114 -0.54 6.70 -4.57
N PHE A 115 -1.67 6.06 -4.25
CA PHE A 115 -1.71 4.61 -4.00
C PHE A 115 -1.27 3.79 -5.22
N PRO A 116 -1.83 3.96 -6.44
CA PRO A 116 -1.41 3.17 -7.60
C PRO A 116 0.06 3.38 -7.94
N VAL A 117 0.60 4.60 -7.79
CA VAL A 117 2.01 4.88 -8.08
C VAL A 117 2.92 4.05 -7.17
N ILE A 118 2.69 4.09 -5.84
CA ILE A 118 3.50 3.33 -4.88
C ILE A 118 3.29 1.82 -5.09
N PHE A 119 2.05 1.41 -5.38
CA PHE A 119 1.71 0.03 -5.64
C PHE A 119 2.44 -0.53 -6.88
N ILE A 120 2.49 0.24 -7.97
CA ILE A 120 3.21 -0.13 -9.20
C ILE A 120 4.70 -0.28 -8.93
N VAL A 121 5.31 0.61 -8.13
CA VAL A 121 6.72 0.47 -7.73
C VAL A 121 6.95 -0.88 -7.01
N GLY A 122 6.08 -1.23 -6.07
CA GLY A 122 6.13 -2.53 -5.40
C GLY A 122 5.91 -3.71 -6.35
N LEU A 123 5.00 -3.57 -7.31
CA LEU A 123 4.74 -4.57 -8.36
C LEU A 123 5.98 -4.81 -9.21
N ILE A 124 6.65 -3.74 -9.67
CA ILE A 124 7.87 -3.84 -10.47
C ILE A 124 8.96 -4.58 -9.70
N LEU A 125 9.19 -4.23 -8.43
CA LEU A 125 10.17 -4.92 -7.57
C LEU A 125 9.84 -6.40 -7.39
N LEU A 126 8.55 -6.73 -7.21
CA LEU A 126 8.09 -8.11 -7.11
C LEU A 126 8.34 -8.89 -8.41
N LEU A 127 8.03 -8.29 -9.56
CA LEU A 127 8.26 -8.89 -10.87
C LEU A 127 9.75 -9.14 -11.11
N VAL A 128 10.62 -8.17 -10.78
CA VAL A 128 12.08 -8.34 -10.83
C VAL A 128 12.51 -9.52 -9.94
N GLY A 129 12.00 -9.61 -8.71
CA GLY A 129 12.29 -10.73 -7.81
C GLY A 129 11.79 -12.09 -8.31
N VAL A 130 10.68 -12.13 -9.03
CA VAL A 130 10.11 -13.38 -9.58
C VAL A 130 10.86 -13.82 -10.84
N PHE A 131 11.08 -12.89 -11.78
CA PHE A 131 11.61 -13.17 -13.11
C PHE A 131 13.14 -13.21 -13.19
N LYS A 132 13.86 -12.68 -12.19
CA LYS A 132 15.31 -12.86 -12.10
C LYS A 132 15.63 -14.35 -12.08
N LYS A 133 16.01 -14.92 -13.22
CA LYS A 133 16.56 -16.28 -13.28
C LYS A 133 17.79 -16.28 -12.39
N GLY A 134 17.98 -17.35 -11.62
CA GLY A 134 19.27 -17.55 -10.98
C GLY A 134 20.29 -17.51 -12.11
N VAL A 135 21.17 -16.51 -12.09
CA VAL A 135 22.48 -16.71 -12.69
C VAL A 135 23.04 -17.83 -11.84
N LEU A 136 22.88 -19.06 -12.35
CA LEU A 136 23.59 -20.20 -11.86
C LEU A 136 25.05 -19.77 -11.95
N SER A 137 25.69 -19.63 -10.80
CA SER A 137 27.12 -19.83 -10.70
C SER A 137 27.39 -21.21 -11.29
N GLN A 138 27.81 -21.24 -12.56
CA GLN A 138 28.88 -22.14 -12.95
C GLN A 138 30.16 -21.64 -12.30
#